data_AF-A0A1Z9TAA5-F1
#
_entry.id   AF-A0A1Z9TAA5-F1
#
_cell.length_a   1.000
_cell.length_b   1.000
_cell.length_c   1.000
_cell.angle_alpha   90.00
_cell.angle_beta   90.00
_cell.angle_gamma   90.00
#
_symmetry.space_group_name_H-M   'P 1'
#
loop_
_entity.id
_entity.type
_entity.pdbx_description
1 polymer ?
#
loop_
_entity_poly.entity_id
_entity_poly.type
_entity_poly.pdbx_seq_one_letter_code
_entity_poly.pdbx_strand_id
1 'polypeptide(L)'
;MILFIFRLIALVAFNYFIFLGSSYIDTYQFIEDIKLLLNTEISVQMTYWTVSLFVSLMTLLLIRVFKPFIEVYLLFYSRYFFYILISLISLSSVYIICRVYGYSRLYLIIYVFISSTFLLFSGKIIKN
;
A
#
# COMPACT_ATOMS: atom_id res chain seq x y z
N MET A 1 -19.12 -5.02 -0.35
CA MET A 1 -18.62 -3.93 0.52
C MET A 1 -17.80 -4.45 1.69
N ILE A 2 -18.28 -5.42 2.47
CA ILE A 2 -17.55 -5.97 3.64
C ILE A 2 -16.13 -6.44 3.28
N LEU A 3 -15.96 -7.19 2.18
CA LEU A 3 -14.63 -7.64 1.75
C LEU A 3 -13.68 -6.49 1.37
N PHE A 4 -14.22 -5.39 0.82
CA PHE A 4 -13.41 -4.22 0.49
C PHE A 4 -12.87 -3.58 1.76
N ILE A 5 -13.73 -3.41 2.77
CA ILE A 5 -13.35 -2.86 4.07
C ILE A 5 -12.33 -3.78 4.76
N PHE A 6 -12.56 -5.09 4.75
CA PHE A 6 -11.61 -6.06 5.29
C PHE A 6 -10.24 -5.97 4.61
N ARG A 7 -10.20 -5.91 3.28
CA ARG A 7 -8.94 -5.75 2.53
C ARG A 7 -8.25 -4.43 2.85
N LEU A 8 -9.02 -3.34 2.95
CA LEU A 8 -8.49 -2.02 3.28
C LEU A 8 -7.83 -2.04 4.66
N ILE A 9 -8.53 -2.51 5.69
CA ILE A 9 -8.00 -2.58 7.06
C ILE A 9 -6.73 -3.42 7.12
N ALA A 10 -6.73 -4.60 6.47
CA ALA A 10 -5.56 -5.47 6.46
C ALA A 10 -4.36 -4.82 5.74
N LEU A 11 -4.58 -4.18 4.59
CA LEU A 11 -3.50 -3.51 3.84
C LEU A 11 -2.95 -2.30 4.58
N VAL A 12 -3.80 -1.53 5.26
CA VAL A 12 -3.38 -0.43 6.15
C VAL A 12 -2.50 -1.01 7.27
N ALA A 13 -2.94 -2.06 7.95
CA ALA A 13 -2.17 -2.68 9.02
C ALA A 13 -0.81 -3.21 8.55
N PHE A 14 -0.74 -3.88 7.40
CA PHE A 14 0.52 -4.35 6.84
C PHE A 14 1.45 -3.20 6.45
N ASN A 15 0.92 -2.11 5.91
CA ASN A 15 1.74 -0.97 5.54
C ASN A 15 2.23 -0.22 6.79
N TYR A 16 1.36 -0.06 7.79
CA TYR A 16 1.69 0.51 9.08
C TYR A 16 2.82 -0.26 9.79
N PHE A 17 2.85 -1.59 9.64
CA PHE A 17 3.94 -2.44 10.15
C PHE A 17 5.32 -2.08 9.57
N ILE A 18 5.40 -1.55 8.34
CA ILE A 18 6.67 -1.06 7.78
C ILE A 18 7.23 0.05 8.65
N PHE A 19 6.38 1.04 9.00
CA PHE A 19 6.78 2.19 9.81
C PHE A 19 7.25 1.79 11.20
N LEU A 20 6.64 0.77 11.81
CA LEU A 20 7.09 0.24 13.10
C LEU A 20 8.44 -0.50 13.01
N GLY A 21 8.69 -1.19 11.90
CA GLY A 21 9.92 -1.97 11.71
C GLY A 21 11.13 -1.15 11.25
N SER A 22 10.91 0.02 10.66
CA SER A 22 11.97 0.86 10.10
C SER A 22 12.38 1.98 11.06
N SER A 23 13.61 1.90 11.58
CA SER A 23 14.13 2.89 12.52
C SER A 23 14.40 4.27 11.93
N TYR A 24 14.62 4.37 10.62
CA TYR A 24 15.07 5.60 9.95
C TYR A 24 14.01 6.22 9.03
N ILE A 25 12.74 5.81 9.12
CA ILE A 25 11.72 6.44 8.26
C ILE A 25 11.52 7.90 8.64
N ASP A 26 11.52 8.73 7.60
CA ASP A 26 11.27 10.15 7.69
C ASP A 26 10.10 10.57 6.78
N THR A 27 9.21 11.39 7.34
CA THR A 27 8.07 12.02 6.66
C THR A 27 8.01 13.54 6.88
N TYR A 28 9.08 14.17 7.39
CA TYR A 28 9.11 15.61 7.70
C TYR A 28 8.78 16.47 6.48
N GLN A 29 9.26 16.10 5.29
CA GLN A 29 8.95 16.85 4.06
C GLN A 29 7.44 16.87 3.77
N PHE A 30 6.76 15.75 4.00
CA PHE A 30 5.30 15.68 3.86
C PHE A 30 4.57 16.53 4.91
N ILE A 31 5.10 16.58 6.14
CA ILE A 31 4.57 17.46 7.20
C ILE A 31 4.70 18.93 6.78
N GLU A 32 5.86 19.32 6.25
CA GLU A 32 6.09 20.68 5.75
C GLU A 32 5.17 21.03 4.58
N ASP A 33 5.02 20.12 3.61
CA ASP A 33 4.12 20.30 2.46
C ASP A 33 2.66 20.49 2.93
N ILE A 34 2.20 19.72 3.93
CA ILE A 34 0.85 19.89 4.49
C ILE A 34 0.73 21.17 5.32
N LYS A 35 1.76 21.52 6.11
CA LYS A 35 1.79 22.74 6.92
C LYS A 35 1.66 23.98 6.02
N LEU A 36 2.32 23.96 4.86
CA LEU A 36 2.21 25.03 3.86
C LEU A 36 0.78 25.16 3.31
N LEU A 37 0.06 24.05 3.14
CA LEU A 37 -1.27 24.04 2.52
C LEU A 37 -2.42 24.30 3.51
N LEU A 38 -2.34 23.78 4.73
CA LEU A 38 -3.42 23.83 5.73
C LEU A 38 -3.11 24.74 6.93
N ASN A 39 -1.86 25.21 7.06
CA ASN A 39 -1.39 26.01 8.20
C ASN A 39 -1.67 25.36 9.57
N THR A 40 -1.62 24.03 9.63
CA THR A 40 -1.82 23.24 10.85
C THR A 40 -0.58 22.42 11.19
N GLU A 41 -0.36 22.21 12.49
CA GLU A 41 0.70 21.32 12.96
C GLU A 41 0.21 19.88 12.98
N ILE A 42 0.91 19.00 12.27
CA ILE A 42 0.58 17.59 12.16
C ILE A 42 1.72 16.78 12.76
N SER A 43 1.37 15.76 13.56
CA SER A 43 2.37 14.86 14.12
C SER A 43 2.83 13.81 13.11
N VAL A 44 4.07 13.36 13.26
CA VAL A 44 4.67 12.27 12.47
C VAL A 44 3.83 10.99 12.53
N GLN A 45 3.17 10.75 13.66
CA GLN A 45 2.30 9.58 13.80
C GLN A 45 1.07 9.65 12.86
N MET A 46 0.53 10.85 12.64
CA MET A 46 -0.62 11.05 11.74
C MET A 46 -0.19 10.94 10.27
N THR A 47 1.04 11.31 9.92
CA THR A 47 1.56 11.09 8.56
C THR A 47 1.69 9.60 8.24
N TYR A 48 2.09 8.76 9.20
CA TYR A 48 2.15 7.31 8.97
C TYR A 48 0.77 6.69 8.71
N TRP A 49 -0.25 7.13 9.45
CA TRP A 49 -1.63 6.69 9.21
C TRP A 49 -2.16 7.15 7.85
N THR A 50 -1.89 8.39 7.45
CA THR A 50 -2.35 8.91 6.16
C THR A 50 -1.65 8.25 4.99
N VAL A 51 -0.33 8.05 5.05
CA VAL A 51 0.43 7.34 3.99
C VAL A 51 -0.04 5.89 3.87
N SER A 52 -0.16 5.16 4.98
CA SER A 52 -0.63 3.76 4.93
C SER A 52 -2.04 3.64 4.36
N LEU A 53 -2.93 4.59 4.69
CA LEU A 53 -4.25 4.69 4.09
C LEU A 53 -4.17 4.95 2.58
N PHE A 54 -3.36 5.90 2.12
CA PHE A 54 -3.20 6.16 0.69
C PHE A 54 -2.63 4.98 -0.08
N VAL A 55 -1.63 4.26 0.44
CA VAL A 55 -1.12 3.04 -0.20
C VAL A 55 -2.23 1.99 -0.32
N SER A 56 -3.01 1.79 0.73
CA SER A 56 -4.12 0.82 0.73
C SER A 56 -5.25 1.21 -0.24
N LEU A 57 -5.54 2.50 -0.40
CA LEU A 57 -6.52 2.97 -1.38
C LEU A 57 -5.99 2.80 -2.80
N MET A 58 -4.73 3.16 -3.05
CA MET A 58 -4.10 3.04 -4.36
C MET A 58 -4.00 1.59 -4.81
N THR A 59 -3.57 0.67 -3.93
CA THR A 59 -3.57 -0.78 -4.23
C THR A 59 -4.95 -1.28 -4.67
N LEU A 60 -6.01 -0.97 -3.91
CA LEU A 60 -7.35 -1.43 -4.22
C LEU A 60 -7.92 -0.78 -5.49
N LEU A 61 -7.61 0.50 -5.73
CA LEU A 61 -7.96 1.20 -6.97
C LEU A 61 -7.29 0.54 -8.17
N LEU A 62 -5.98 0.30 -8.10
CA LEU A 62 -5.23 -0.36 -9.17
C LEU A 62 -5.77 -1.76 -9.45
N ILE A 63 -6.11 -2.54 -8.43
CA ILE A 63 -6.73 -3.87 -8.63
C ILE A 63 -8.05 -3.74 -9.40
N ARG A 64 -8.85 -2.72 -9.10
CA ARG A 64 -10.13 -2.51 -9.78
C ARG A 64 -9.95 -2.06 -11.23
N VAL A 65 -9.06 -1.09 -11.46
CA VAL A 65 -8.75 -0.56 -12.80
C VAL A 65 -8.10 -1.62 -13.67
N PHE A 66 -7.15 -2.38 -13.12
CA PHE A 66 -6.43 -3.40 -13.87
C PHE A 66 -7.10 -4.78 -13.85
N LYS A 67 -8.28 -4.92 -13.23
CA LYS A 67 -9.04 -6.17 -13.21
C LYS A 67 -9.21 -6.83 -14.59
N PRO A 68 -9.61 -6.13 -15.68
CA PRO A 68 -9.72 -6.76 -17.00
C PRO A 68 -8.37 -7.29 -17.50
N PHE A 69 -7.27 -6.62 -17.16
CA PHE A 69 -5.93 -7.04 -17.54
C PHE A 69 -5.42 -8.25 -16.73
N ILE A 70 -5.94 -8.49 -15.52
CA ILE A 70 -5.62 -9.70 -14.74
C ILE A 70 -5.94 -10.95 -15.53
N GLU A 71 -7.09 -10.97 -16.19
CA GLU A 71 -7.57 -12.14 -16.93
C GLU A 71 -6.70 -12.42 -18.16
N VAL A 72 -6.23 -11.37 -18.83
CA VAL A 72 -5.27 -11.49 -19.93
C VAL A 72 -3.89 -11.89 -19.41
N TYR A 73 -3.43 -11.30 -18.30
CA TYR A 73 -2.14 -11.59 -17.69
C TYR A 73 -2.07 -13.04 -17.17
N LEU A 74 -3.19 -13.56 -16.67
CA LEU A 74 -3.37 -14.95 -16.22
C LEU A 74 -3.18 -15.99 -17.32
N LEU A 75 -3.40 -15.63 -18.59
CA LEU A 75 -3.16 -16.53 -19.71
C LEU A 75 -1.68 -16.86 -19.86
N PHE A 76 -0.78 -15.97 -19.41
CA PHE A 76 0.67 -16.09 -19.59
C PHE A 76 1.45 -16.23 -18.29
N TYR A 77 0.95 -15.70 -17.17
CA TYR A 77 1.66 -15.61 -15.89
C TYR A 77 0.77 -15.94 -14.70
N SER A 78 1.40 -16.17 -13.54
CA SER A 78 0.66 -16.43 -12.30
C SER A 78 -0.04 -15.16 -11.78
N ARG A 79 -1.24 -15.33 -11.21
CA ARG A 79 -1.99 -14.26 -10.53
C ARG A 79 -1.18 -13.57 -9.42
N TYR A 80 -0.27 -14.32 -8.81
CA TYR A 80 0.53 -13.85 -7.71
C TYR A 80 1.49 -12.73 -8.13
N PHE A 81 2.19 -12.88 -9.26
CA PHE A 81 3.08 -11.84 -9.78
C PHE A 81 2.35 -10.55 -10.15
N PHE A 82 1.09 -10.66 -10.58
CA PHE A 82 0.27 -9.49 -10.82
C PHE A 82 -0.01 -8.69 -9.54
N TYR A 83 -0.33 -9.37 -8.42
CA TYR A 83 -0.51 -8.67 -7.14
C TYR A 83 0.80 -8.07 -6.62
N ILE A 84 1.93 -8.75 -6.81
CA ILE A 84 3.26 -8.17 -6.52
C ILE A 84 3.45 -6.87 -7.29
N LEU A 85 3.18 -6.88 -8.59
CA LEU A 85 3.31 -5.70 -9.45
C LEU A 85 2.46 -4.54 -8.92
N ILE A 86 1.19 -4.80 -8.60
CA ILE A 86 0.31 -3.77 -8.05
C ILE A 86 0.81 -3.24 -6.71
N SER A 87 1.20 -4.12 -5.78
CA SER A 87 1.71 -3.71 -4.48
C SER A 87 2.98 -2.87 -4.60
N LEU A 88 3.85 -3.17 -5.59
CA LEU A 88 5.04 -2.36 -5.87
C LEU A 88 4.70 -1.00 -6.49
N ILE A 89 3.78 -0.95 -7.45
CA ILE A 89 3.38 0.30 -8.12
C ILE A 89 2.69 1.23 -7.13
N SER A 90 1.75 0.71 -6.34
CA SER A 90 1.04 1.49 -5.32
C SER A 90 1.97 2.03 -4.23
N LEU A 91 2.88 1.19 -3.72
CA LEU A 91 3.82 1.63 -2.69
C LEU A 91 4.77 2.69 -3.23
N SER A 92 5.38 2.44 -4.41
CA SER A 92 6.33 3.39 -5.01
C SER A 92 5.66 4.72 -5.37
N SER A 93 4.48 4.70 -6.00
CA SER A 93 3.76 5.93 -6.35
C SER A 93 3.42 6.77 -5.13
N VAL A 94 2.85 6.18 -4.08
CA VAL A 94 2.48 6.93 -2.87
C VAL A 94 3.72 7.40 -2.11
N TYR A 95 4.77 6.59 -1.99
CA TYR A 95 5.98 6.99 -1.27
C TYR A 95 6.71 8.14 -1.98
N ILE A 96 6.65 8.19 -3.31
CA ILE A 96 7.18 9.32 -4.10
C ILE A 96 6.33 10.58 -3.87
N ILE A 97 4.99 10.47 -3.98
CA ILE A 97 4.09 11.62 -3.82
C ILE A 97 4.16 12.19 -2.40
N CYS A 98 4.12 11.32 -1.40
CA CYS A 98 4.21 11.69 0.02
C CYS A 98 5.66 11.82 0.51
N ARG A 99 6.66 11.78 -0.39
CA ARG A 99 8.09 11.98 -0.08
C ARG A 99 8.55 11.27 1.20
N VAL A 100 8.31 9.96 1.25
CA VAL A 100 8.69 9.10 2.38
C VAL A 100 10.10 8.56 2.16
N TYR A 101 11.02 8.86 3.07
CA TYR A 101 12.42 8.46 2.98
C TYR A 101 12.85 7.53 4.11
N GLY A 102 14.03 6.91 3.97
CA GLY A 102 14.68 6.15 5.05
C GLY A 102 14.01 4.82 5.41
N TYR A 103 13.14 4.31 4.55
CA TYR A 103 12.52 3.00 4.74
C TYR A 103 13.52 1.85 4.59
N SER A 104 13.34 0.82 5.39
CA SER A 104 14.15 -0.40 5.29
C SER A 104 13.65 -1.27 4.13
N ARG A 105 14.57 -1.61 3.22
CA ARG A 105 14.28 -2.43 2.03
C ARG A 105 13.72 -3.81 2.40
N LEU A 106 14.16 -4.38 3.52
CA LEU A 106 13.70 -5.69 3.99
C LEU A 106 12.21 -5.65 4.36
N TYR A 107 11.78 -4.64 5.14
CA TYR A 107 10.38 -4.50 5.52
C TYR A 107 9.47 -4.19 4.33
N LEU A 108 9.96 -3.44 3.34
CA LEU A 108 9.24 -3.25 2.07
C LEU A 108 9.02 -4.56 1.33
N ILE A 109 10.07 -5.38 1.20
CA ILE A 109 9.96 -6.68 0.54
C ILE A 109 8.94 -7.54 1.29
N ILE A 110 9.07 -7.64 2.62
CA ILE A 110 8.12 -8.39 3.46
C ILE A 110 6.68 -7.91 3.24
N TYR A 111 6.44 -6.60 3.23
CA TYR A 111 5.13 -6.03 2.92
C TYR A 111 4.61 -6.46 1.55
N VAL A 112 5.43 -6.40 0.49
CA VAL A 112 5.02 -6.77 -0.86
C VAL A 112 4.61 -8.25 -0.91
N PHE A 113 5.38 -9.15 -0.31
CA PHE A 113 5.05 -10.58 -0.28
C PHE A 113 3.79 -10.87 0.57
N ILE A 114 3.67 -10.29 1.77
CA ILE A 114 2.51 -10.49 2.65
C ILE A 114 1.24 -9.90 2.02
N SER A 115 1.30 -8.69 1.49
CA SER A 115 0.14 -8.05 0.83
C SER A 115 -0.31 -8.84 -0.40
N SER A 116 0.62 -9.32 -1.23
CA SER A 116 0.31 -10.08 -2.44
C SER A 116 -0.31 -11.44 -2.13
N THR A 117 0.22 -12.15 -1.13
CA THR A 117 -0.36 -13.42 -0.69
C THR A 117 -1.76 -13.23 -0.11
N PHE A 118 -1.94 -12.22 0.76
CA PHE A 118 -3.25 -11.87 1.30
C PHE A 118 -4.29 -11.52 0.22
N LEU A 119 -3.90 -10.71 -0.77
CA LEU A 119 -4.77 -10.35 -1.89
C LEU A 119 -5.18 -11.57 -2.72
N LEU A 120 -4.26 -12.51 -2.93
CA LEU A 120 -4.55 -13.76 -3.64
C LEU A 120 -5.57 -14.63 -2.88
N PHE A 121 -5.38 -14.83 -1.57
CA PHE A 121 -6.31 -15.62 -0.75
C PHE A 121 -7.66 -14.95 -0.61
N SER A 122 -7.69 -13.64 -0.35
CA SER A 122 -8.95 -12.89 -0.24
C SER A 122 -9.74 -12.87 -1.56
N GLY A 123 -9.08 -13.09 -2.70
CA GLY A 123 -9.74 -13.27 -4.00
C GLY A 123 -10.44 -14.61 -4.15
N LYS A 124 -9.95 -15.67 -3.50
CA LYS A 124 -10.56 -17.02 -3.54
C LYS A 124 -11.82 -17.12 -2.69
N ILE A 125 -11.89 -16.37 -1.58
CA ILE A 125 -13.06 -16.33 -0.68
C ILE A 125 -14.36 -15.91 -1.39
N ILE A 126 -14.27 -15.17 -2.51
CA ILE A 126 -15.45 -14.75 -3.29
C ILE A 126 -16.01 -15.86 -4.19
N LYS A 127 -15.18 -16.84 -4.58
CA LYS A 127 -15.53 -17.84 -5.59
C LYS A 127 -16.15 -19.12 -5.01
N ASN A 128 -16.03 -19.33 -3.70
CA ASN A 128 -16.77 -20.35 -2.95
C ASN A 128 -18.01 -19.71 -2.34
#